data_AF-X1UW43-F1
#
_entry.id   AF-X1UW43-F1
#
_cell.length_a   1.000
_cell.length_b   1.000
_cell.length_c   1.000
_cell.angle_alpha   90.00
_cell.angle_beta   90.00
_cell.angle_gamma   90.00
#
_symmetry.space_group_name_H-M   'P 1'
#
loop_
_entity.id
_entity.type
_entity.pdbx_description
1 polymer ?
#
loop_
_entity_poly.entity_id
_entity_poly.type
_entity_poly.pdbx_seq_one_letter_code
_entity_poly.pdbx_strand_id
1 'polypeptide(L)'
;MNSKQLRKIANLTKRYSRNHAEITNRQSIQLHWIDAQDALEIFSIMDKIGFTTDMCGQGFKGARYGDARNILCCPVSGFEKDELLNGAPLLRKLSDFFIGNPDFLDMPKKFKFSISGCGYDCTRAVINDLAFVAVKKNDSIGYTLLAGGGIGATLPGPRLAQPLKVFVETEDAFDVAVAAIEIH
;
A
#
# COMPACT_ATOMS: atom_id res chain seq x y z
N MET A 1 4.98 -11.04 6.02
CA MET A 1 4.79 -12.44 5.57
C MET A 1 5.95 -13.29 6.03
N ASN A 2 5.71 -14.53 6.46
CA ASN A 2 6.74 -15.54 6.77
C ASN A 2 6.61 -16.80 5.89
N SER A 3 7.56 -17.74 6.02
CA SER A 3 7.59 -18.96 5.20
C SER A 3 6.37 -19.87 5.40
N LYS A 4 5.78 -19.92 6.60
CA LYS A 4 4.57 -20.72 6.88
C LYS A 4 3.35 -20.13 6.17
N GLN A 5 3.20 -18.80 6.24
CA GLN A 5 2.16 -18.04 5.52
C GLN A 5 2.26 -18.27 4.01
N LEU A 6 3.47 -18.16 3.43
CA LEU A 6 3.67 -18.38 1.99
C LEU A 6 3.31 -19.81 1.56
N ARG A 7 3.65 -20.84 2.36
CA ARG A 7 3.24 -22.23 2.09
C ARG A 7 1.72 -22.40 2.13
N LYS A 8 1.02 -21.68 3.01
CA LYS A 8 -0.45 -21.71 3.05
C LYS A 8 -1.05 -21.07 1.81
N ILE A 9 -0.51 -19.94 1.35
CA ILE A 9 -0.89 -19.34 0.06
C ILE A 9 -0.66 -20.33 -1.09
N ALA A 10 0.48 -21.02 -1.14
CA ALA A 10 0.75 -22.03 -2.16
C ALA A 10 -0.22 -23.24 -2.13
N ASN A 11 -0.85 -23.53 -0.99
CA ASN A 11 -1.91 -24.54 -0.93
C ASN A 11 -3.24 -23.99 -1.47
N LEU A 12 -3.55 -22.72 -1.20
CA LEU A 12 -4.70 -22.03 -1.81
C LEU A 12 -4.57 -22.01 -3.33
N THR A 13 -3.37 -21.75 -3.87
CA THR A 13 -3.19 -21.72 -5.33
C THR A 13 -3.52 -23.06 -5.98
N LYS A 14 -3.07 -24.17 -5.38
CA LYS A 14 -3.34 -25.53 -5.88
C LYS A 14 -4.82 -25.87 -5.88
N ARG A 15 -5.56 -25.42 -4.86
CA ARG A 15 -6.98 -25.76 -4.68
C ARG A 15 -7.90 -24.87 -5.52
N TYR A 16 -7.63 -23.56 -5.55
CA TYR A 16 -8.59 -22.59 -6.11
C TYR A 16 -8.08 -21.81 -7.32
N SER A 17 -6.75 -21.70 -7.51
CA SER A 17 -6.16 -20.79 -8.51
C SER A 17 -5.33 -21.53 -9.56
N ARG A 18 -5.69 -22.78 -9.89
CA ARG A 18 -5.00 -23.61 -10.90
C ARG A 18 -3.47 -23.68 -10.71
N ASN A 19 -3.03 -23.74 -9.45
CA ASN A 19 -1.62 -23.72 -9.05
C ASN A 19 -0.84 -22.48 -9.55
N HIS A 20 -1.53 -21.34 -9.69
CA HIS A 20 -0.98 -20.08 -10.18
C HIS A 20 -1.19 -18.94 -9.17
N ALA A 21 -0.21 -18.03 -9.08
CA ALA A 21 -0.29 -16.78 -8.33
C ALA A 21 0.68 -15.76 -8.93
N GLU A 22 0.36 -14.47 -8.78
CA GLU A 22 1.18 -13.38 -9.28
C GLU A 22 1.60 -12.44 -8.16
N ILE A 23 2.86 -12.03 -8.16
CA ILE A 23 3.34 -10.93 -7.31
C ILE A 23 3.10 -9.62 -8.08
N THR A 24 2.39 -8.69 -7.46
CA THR A 24 2.04 -7.42 -8.10
C THR A 24 3.19 -6.43 -8.06
N ASN A 25 3.15 -5.41 -8.92
CA ASN A 25 4.04 -4.24 -8.84
C ASN A 25 3.85 -3.37 -7.58
N ARG A 26 2.90 -3.75 -6.71
CA ARG A 26 2.68 -3.15 -5.39
C ARG A 26 3.00 -4.10 -4.26
N GLN A 27 3.84 -5.12 -4.46
CA GLN A 27 4.30 -6.05 -3.42
C GLN A 27 3.17 -6.90 -2.78
N SER A 28 2.04 -7.06 -3.47
CA SER A 28 0.93 -7.95 -3.05
C SER A 28 0.94 -9.25 -3.84
N ILE A 29 0.08 -10.21 -3.47
CA ILE A 29 -0.12 -11.47 -4.20
C ILE A 29 -1.56 -11.50 -4.74
N GLN A 30 -1.73 -11.83 -6.02
CA GLN A 30 -3.03 -12.04 -6.65
C GLN A 30 -3.23 -13.51 -7.00
N LEU A 31 -4.42 -14.01 -6.65
CA LEU A 31 -4.94 -15.31 -7.06
C LEU A 31 -5.98 -15.11 -8.16
N HIS A 32 -6.03 -16.04 -9.11
CA HIS A 32 -6.86 -15.96 -10.31
C HIS A 32 -7.76 -17.20 -10.39
N TRP A 33 -8.76 -17.18 -11.28
CA TRP A 33 -9.64 -18.35 -11.53
C TRP A 33 -10.43 -18.84 -10.31
N ILE A 34 -10.64 -17.98 -9.32
CA ILE A 34 -11.42 -18.28 -8.13
C ILE A 34 -12.91 -18.31 -8.50
N ASP A 35 -13.59 -19.42 -8.21
CA ASP A 35 -15.03 -19.51 -8.34
C ASP A 35 -15.71 -18.72 -7.21
N ALA A 36 -16.75 -17.94 -7.55
CA ALA A 36 -17.42 -17.05 -6.59
C ALA A 36 -17.97 -17.79 -5.35
N GLN A 37 -18.38 -19.05 -5.52
CA GLN A 37 -18.86 -19.93 -4.45
C GLN A 37 -17.79 -20.25 -3.38
N ASP A 38 -16.51 -20.18 -3.73
CA ASP A 38 -15.39 -20.47 -2.83
C ASP A 38 -14.92 -19.24 -2.03
N ALA A 39 -15.44 -18.05 -2.36
CA ALA A 39 -14.95 -16.78 -1.82
C ALA A 39 -14.97 -16.73 -0.28
N LEU A 40 -16.06 -17.17 0.36
CA LEU A 40 -16.18 -17.15 1.82
C LEU A 40 -15.20 -18.09 2.51
N GLU A 41 -14.94 -19.28 1.93
CA GLU A 41 -13.94 -20.21 2.46
C GLU A 41 -12.54 -19.61 2.35
N ILE A 42 -12.22 -19.01 1.20
CA ILE A 42 -10.92 -18.36 0.96
C ILE A 42 -10.72 -17.20 1.94
N PHE A 43 -11.71 -16.33 2.14
CA PHE A 43 -11.63 -15.24 3.12
C PHE A 43 -11.40 -15.76 4.54
N SER A 44 -12.11 -16.82 4.96
CA SER A 44 -11.88 -17.45 6.26
C SER A 44 -10.46 -18.03 6.41
N ILE A 45 -9.90 -18.63 5.36
CA ILE A 45 -8.53 -19.16 5.39
C ILE A 45 -7.52 -18.02 5.45
N MET A 46 -7.70 -16.97 4.64
CA MET A 46 -6.81 -15.80 4.59
C MET A 46 -6.74 -15.09 5.94
N ASP A 47 -7.90 -14.87 6.57
CA ASP A 47 -8.00 -14.29 7.91
C ASP A 47 -7.23 -15.13 8.96
N LYS A 48 -7.44 -16.45 8.97
CA LYS A 48 -6.72 -17.38 9.87
C LYS A 48 -5.20 -17.36 9.72
N ILE A 49 -4.69 -17.00 8.55
CA ILE A 49 -3.23 -16.90 8.31
C ILE A 49 -2.72 -15.46 8.43
N GLY A 50 -3.56 -14.51 8.84
CA GLY A 50 -3.21 -13.12 9.11
C GLY A 50 -3.08 -12.27 7.85
N PHE A 51 -3.89 -12.54 6.82
CA PHE A 51 -4.01 -11.69 5.64
C PHE A 51 -5.44 -11.23 5.44
N THR A 52 -5.58 -10.01 4.93
CA THR A 52 -6.85 -9.48 4.44
C THR A 52 -6.78 -9.27 2.93
N THR A 53 -7.95 -9.24 2.29
CA THR A 53 -8.12 -8.84 0.89
C THR A 53 -8.69 -7.42 0.77
N ASP A 54 -8.95 -6.78 1.91
CA ASP A 54 -9.26 -5.36 1.99
C ASP A 54 -8.03 -4.55 1.54
N MET A 55 -8.21 -3.43 0.82
CA MET A 55 -7.16 -2.61 0.15
C MET A 55 -6.77 -3.01 -1.30
N CYS A 56 -7.67 -3.64 -2.07
CA CYS A 56 -7.44 -4.04 -3.47
C CYS A 56 -8.61 -3.80 -4.43
N GLY A 57 -9.46 -2.81 -4.14
CA GLY A 57 -10.67 -2.53 -4.91
C GLY A 57 -11.78 -3.49 -4.51
N GLN A 58 -12.56 -3.10 -3.52
CA GLN A 58 -13.69 -3.91 -3.10
C GLN A 58 -14.80 -3.88 -4.17
N GLY A 59 -15.43 -5.04 -4.40
CA GLY A 59 -16.56 -5.21 -5.31
C GLY A 59 -17.87 -4.66 -4.72
N PHE A 60 -17.90 -3.43 -4.22
CA PHE A 60 -19.13 -2.79 -3.79
C PHE A 60 -19.85 -2.21 -5.00
N LYS A 61 -21.19 -2.35 -5.03
CA LYS A 61 -22.04 -1.82 -6.10
C LYS A 61 -22.22 -0.29 -6.06
N GLY A 62 -21.44 0.41 -5.22
CA GLY A 62 -21.47 1.85 -5.06
C GLY A 62 -20.99 2.60 -6.30
N ALA A 63 -21.27 3.90 -6.37
CA ALA A 63 -20.82 4.73 -7.49
C ALA A 63 -19.30 5.03 -7.44
N ARG A 64 -18.65 4.83 -6.28
CA ARG A 64 -17.27 5.26 -6.01
C ARG A 64 -16.40 4.03 -5.66
N TYR A 65 -15.74 3.47 -6.66
CA TYR A 65 -14.92 2.24 -6.53
C TYR A 65 -13.48 2.50 -6.06
N GLY A 66 -13.29 3.47 -5.16
CA GLY A 66 -11.99 3.88 -4.66
C GLY A 66 -11.73 3.44 -3.22
N ASP A 67 -10.48 3.10 -2.96
CA ASP A 67 -9.97 2.70 -1.65
C ASP A 67 -8.49 3.09 -1.54
N ALA A 68 -7.99 3.12 -0.30
CA ALA A 68 -6.56 3.09 -0.08
C ALA A 68 -6.00 1.76 -0.59
N ARG A 69 -4.94 1.81 -1.39
CA ARG A 69 -4.27 0.61 -1.95
C ARG A 69 -3.16 0.14 -1.04
N ASN A 70 -2.72 -1.10 -1.25
CA ASN A 70 -1.55 -1.64 -0.56
C ASN A 70 -0.41 -0.60 -0.49
N ILE A 71 0.08 -0.37 0.71
CA ILE A 71 1.11 0.64 1.00
C ILE A 71 2.46 0.07 0.61
N LEU A 72 3.15 0.75 -0.30
CA LEU A 72 4.49 0.33 -0.71
C LEU A 72 5.51 0.71 0.36
N CYS A 73 6.44 -0.19 0.64
CA CYS A 73 7.62 0.11 1.45
C CYS A 73 8.87 -0.50 0.85
N CYS A 74 10.04 0.02 1.21
CA CYS A 74 11.31 -0.58 0.84
C CYS A 74 11.32 -2.06 1.27
N PRO A 75 11.61 -3.02 0.36
CA PRO A 75 11.57 -4.45 0.69
C PRO A 75 12.61 -4.86 1.73
N VAL A 76 13.64 -4.04 1.94
CA VAL A 76 14.71 -4.22 2.93
C VAL A 76 14.67 -3.13 4.01
N SER A 77 13.52 -2.48 4.21
CA SER A 77 13.31 -1.51 5.29
C SER A 77 13.63 -2.13 6.66
N GLY A 78 14.46 -1.47 7.46
CA GLY A 78 14.97 -1.97 8.74
C GLY A 78 16.27 -2.77 8.64
N PHE A 79 16.77 -3.03 7.43
CA PHE A 79 17.98 -3.82 7.17
C PHE A 79 18.99 -3.13 6.26
N GLU A 80 18.53 -2.16 5.45
CA GLU A 80 19.39 -1.38 4.56
C GLU A 80 20.36 -0.53 5.39
N LYS A 81 21.66 -0.55 5.05
CA LYS A 81 22.68 0.11 5.87
C LYS A 81 22.59 1.62 5.78
N ASP A 82 22.22 2.11 4.60
CA ASP A 82 22.20 3.54 4.28
C ASP A 82 20.78 4.13 4.38
N GLU A 83 19.81 3.41 4.96
CA GLU A 83 18.48 3.98 5.19
C GLU A 83 18.54 4.99 6.34
N LEU A 84 17.86 6.13 6.13
CA LEU A 84 17.70 7.15 7.16
C LEU A 84 16.63 6.75 8.18
N LEU A 85 15.59 6.03 7.73
CA LEU A 85 14.46 5.60 8.56
C LEU A 85 13.97 4.22 8.17
N ASN A 86 13.59 3.42 9.16
CA ASN A 86 12.78 2.23 8.93
C ASN A 86 11.32 2.66 8.66
N GLY A 87 10.81 2.42 7.45
CA GLY A 87 9.44 2.73 7.04
C GLY A 87 8.38 1.72 7.51
N ALA A 88 8.79 0.53 8.00
CA ALA A 88 7.86 -0.53 8.40
C ALA A 88 6.89 -0.14 9.54
N PRO A 89 7.27 0.64 10.57
CA PRO A 89 6.36 1.10 11.60
C PRO A 89 5.22 1.99 11.04
N LEU A 90 5.53 2.94 10.16
CA LEU A 90 4.52 3.80 9.53
C LEU A 90 3.61 2.99 8.61
N LEU A 91 4.17 2.07 7.81
CA LEU A 91 3.39 1.16 6.97
C LEU A 91 2.38 0.37 7.78
N ARG A 92 2.78 -0.19 8.93
CA ARG A 92 1.89 -0.99 9.78
C ARG A 92 0.77 -0.14 10.36
N LYS A 93 1.10 1.01 10.96
CA LYS A 93 0.11 1.94 11.51
C LYS A 93 -0.95 2.33 10.47
N LEU A 94 -0.52 2.69 9.26
CA LEU A 94 -1.44 3.07 8.19
C LEU A 94 -2.24 1.87 7.66
N SER A 95 -1.62 0.69 7.53
CA SER A 95 -2.33 -0.51 7.10
C SER A 95 -3.43 -0.88 8.11
N ASP A 96 -3.08 -0.91 9.40
CA ASP A 96 -4.02 -1.22 10.48
C ASP A 96 -5.16 -0.19 10.57
N PHE A 97 -4.89 1.07 10.24
CA PHE A 97 -5.88 2.14 10.22
C PHE A 97 -6.86 2.06 9.05
N PHE A 98 -6.39 1.73 7.84
CA PHE A 98 -7.23 1.70 6.64
C PHE A 98 -8.00 0.39 6.47
N ILE A 99 -7.44 -0.73 6.93
CA ILE A 99 -8.12 -2.03 6.85
C ILE A 99 -9.41 -1.99 7.67
N GLY A 100 -10.53 -2.28 7.03
CA GLY A 100 -11.86 -2.35 7.62
C GLY A 100 -12.47 -0.99 7.98
N ASN A 101 -11.80 0.12 7.65
CA ASN A 101 -12.27 1.45 8.03
C ASN A 101 -13.29 1.98 6.99
N PRO A 102 -14.58 2.08 7.35
CA PRO A 102 -15.66 2.39 6.40
C PRO A 102 -15.51 3.77 5.75
N ASP A 103 -14.82 4.70 6.39
CA ASP A 103 -14.63 6.06 5.88
C ASP A 103 -13.74 6.08 4.61
N PHE A 104 -12.95 5.02 4.37
CA PHE A 104 -12.00 4.92 3.26
C PHE A 104 -12.32 3.80 2.26
N LEU A 105 -13.54 3.25 2.28
CA LEU A 105 -13.97 2.14 1.39
C LEU A 105 -14.82 2.57 0.19
N ASP A 106 -15.34 3.81 0.15
CA ASP A 106 -16.16 4.37 -0.96
C ASP A 106 -15.55 5.69 -1.49
N MET A 107 -14.23 5.70 -1.67
CA MET A 107 -13.52 6.90 -2.13
C MET A 107 -13.77 7.18 -3.63
N PRO A 108 -13.70 8.45 -4.08
CA PRO A 108 -13.90 8.80 -5.49
C PRO A 108 -12.98 8.05 -6.47
N LYS A 109 -11.73 7.80 -6.04
CA LYS A 109 -10.71 7.05 -6.76
C LYS A 109 -9.80 6.30 -5.78
N LYS A 110 -8.99 5.39 -6.36
CA LYS A 110 -7.92 4.69 -5.66
C LYS A 110 -6.86 5.68 -5.15
N PHE A 111 -6.37 5.45 -3.93
CA PHE A 111 -5.29 6.23 -3.33
C PHE A 111 -4.10 5.35 -3.02
N LYS A 112 -2.93 5.66 -3.58
CA LYS A 112 -1.70 4.88 -3.45
C LYS A 112 -0.70 5.61 -2.56
N PHE A 113 -0.27 4.94 -1.50
CA PHE A 113 0.83 5.38 -0.65
C PHE A 113 2.16 4.70 -1.02
N SER A 114 3.27 5.38 -0.75
CA SER A 114 4.60 4.76 -0.70
C SER A 114 5.46 5.36 0.40
N ILE A 115 6.30 4.55 1.03
CA ILE A 115 7.18 4.94 2.12
C ILE A 115 8.59 4.41 1.82
N SER A 116 9.57 5.31 1.70
CA SER A 116 10.98 4.95 1.52
C SER A 116 11.83 5.53 2.63
N GLY A 117 12.67 4.68 3.23
CA GLY A 117 13.72 5.05 4.16
C GLY A 117 15.03 5.47 3.49
N CYS A 118 15.20 5.19 2.20
CA CYS A 118 16.45 5.33 1.48
C CYS A 118 16.26 6.10 0.15
N GLY A 119 17.39 6.52 -0.45
CA GLY A 119 17.42 7.26 -1.72
C GLY A 119 17.30 6.41 -2.99
N TYR A 120 17.19 5.07 -2.89
CA TYR A 120 17.21 4.17 -4.05
C TYR A 120 15.89 4.12 -4.85
N ASP A 121 14.82 4.77 -4.38
CA ASP A 121 13.50 4.85 -5.02
C ASP A 121 12.89 3.49 -5.44
N CYS A 122 13.13 2.44 -4.65
CA CYS A 122 12.54 1.11 -4.89
C CYS A 122 11.00 1.09 -4.82
N THR A 123 10.39 2.10 -4.19
CA THR A 123 8.94 2.26 -4.07
C THR A 123 8.32 3.13 -5.17
N ARG A 124 9.14 3.69 -6.07
CA ARG A 124 8.73 4.54 -7.19
C ARG A 124 7.88 5.72 -6.74
N ALA A 125 8.42 6.54 -5.85
CA ALA A 125 7.70 7.58 -5.11
C ALA A 125 6.85 8.49 -6.02
N VAL A 126 7.39 8.87 -7.18
CA VAL A 126 6.76 9.82 -8.12
C VAL A 126 5.47 9.35 -8.79
N ILE A 127 5.11 8.06 -8.70
CA ILE A 127 3.86 7.53 -9.29
C ILE A 127 2.78 7.16 -8.26
N ASN A 128 2.98 7.54 -6.99
CA ASN A 128 2.02 7.36 -5.91
C ASN A 128 1.25 8.66 -5.64
N ASP A 129 0.02 8.54 -5.11
CA ASP A 129 -0.81 9.70 -4.78
C ASP A 129 -0.20 10.48 -3.62
N LEU A 130 0.40 9.77 -2.66
CA LEU A 130 1.26 10.34 -1.63
C LEU A 130 2.49 9.45 -1.41
N ALA A 131 3.68 10.05 -1.40
CA ALA A 131 4.92 9.36 -1.10
C ALA A 131 5.68 10.04 0.04
N PHE A 132 6.14 9.24 0.99
CA PHE A 132 7.04 9.61 2.07
C PHE A 132 8.44 9.17 1.67
N VAL A 133 9.37 10.11 1.56
CA VAL A 133 10.79 9.82 1.30
C VAL A 133 11.60 10.38 2.45
N ALA A 134 12.32 9.51 3.16
CA ALA A 134 13.13 9.90 4.29
C ALA A 134 14.23 10.87 3.85
N VAL A 135 14.39 11.96 4.60
CA VAL A 135 15.39 13.00 4.37
C VAL A 135 15.97 13.45 5.71
N LYS A 136 17.22 13.91 5.66
CA LYS A 136 17.86 14.60 6.77
C LYS A 136 17.79 16.11 6.54
N LYS A 137 17.28 16.85 7.52
CA LYS A 137 17.25 18.32 7.53
C LYS A 137 17.95 18.81 8.79
N ASN A 138 19.14 19.37 8.63
CA ASN A 138 20.05 19.67 9.74
C ASN A 138 20.30 18.41 10.58
N ASP A 139 19.98 18.45 11.87
CA ASP A 139 20.13 17.32 12.79
C ASP A 139 18.86 16.46 12.94
N SER A 140 17.77 16.82 12.27
CA SER A 140 16.52 16.06 12.28
C SER A 140 16.41 15.12 11.08
N ILE A 141 15.84 13.94 11.31
CA ILE A 141 15.49 12.98 10.27
C ILE A 141 13.96 12.86 10.23
N GLY A 142 13.39 13.02 9.06
CA GLY A 142 11.95 12.96 8.85
C GLY A 142 11.65 12.60 7.40
N TYR A 143 10.49 13.03 6.90
CA TYR A 143 10.07 12.78 5.53
C TYR A 143 9.91 14.07 4.74
N THR A 144 10.28 14.03 3.46
CA THR A 144 9.72 14.93 2.46
C THR A 144 8.60 14.20 1.71
N LEU A 145 7.64 14.98 1.23
CA LEU A 145 6.44 14.46 0.59
C LEU A 145 6.37 14.79 -0.89
N LEU A 146 5.97 13.81 -1.68
CA LEU A 146 5.55 13.97 -3.07
C LEU A 146 4.06 13.63 -3.17
N ALA A 147 3.26 14.43 -3.86
CA ALA A 147 1.83 14.20 -4.00
C ALA A 147 1.31 14.33 -5.44
N GLY A 148 0.23 13.60 -5.75
CA GLY A 148 -0.51 13.70 -7.01
C GLY A 148 0.02 12.85 -8.17
N GLY A 149 0.80 11.82 -7.88
CA GLY A 149 1.40 10.93 -8.88
C GLY A 149 0.47 9.81 -9.37
N GLY A 150 0.49 9.55 -10.67
CA GLY A 150 -0.26 8.44 -11.25
C GLY A 150 0.04 8.20 -12.71
N ILE A 151 -0.05 6.94 -13.13
CA ILE A 151 0.18 6.49 -14.51
C ILE A 151 -1.12 6.11 -15.24
N GLY A 152 -2.27 6.61 -14.74
CA GLY A 152 -3.57 6.29 -15.32
C GLY A 152 -3.76 6.95 -16.69
N ALA A 153 -4.42 6.25 -17.61
CA ALA A 153 -4.76 6.78 -18.92
C ALA A 153 -5.98 7.72 -18.92
N THR A 154 -6.78 7.72 -17.85
CA THR A 154 -7.92 8.64 -17.69
C THR A 154 -7.42 10.07 -17.51
N LEU A 155 -8.07 11.04 -18.18
CA LEU A 155 -7.78 12.47 -18.03
C LEU A 155 -7.64 12.86 -16.54
N PRO A 156 -6.63 13.67 -16.15
CA PRO A 156 -5.66 14.38 -16.99
C PRO A 156 -4.53 13.53 -17.63
N GLY A 157 -4.54 12.21 -17.48
CA GLY A 157 -3.48 11.33 -17.97
C GLY A 157 -2.34 11.16 -16.96
N PRO A 158 -1.20 10.57 -17.37
CA PRO A 158 -0.09 10.29 -16.47
C PRO A 158 0.52 11.59 -15.93
N ARG A 159 0.79 11.62 -14.62
CA ARG A 159 1.41 12.74 -13.92
C ARG A 159 2.43 12.23 -12.91
N LEU A 160 3.54 12.94 -12.82
CA LEU A 160 4.51 12.73 -11.75
C LEU A 160 4.08 13.53 -10.52
N ALA A 161 4.19 12.90 -9.35
CA ALA A 161 3.95 13.54 -8.08
C ALA A 161 4.89 14.75 -7.93
N GLN A 162 4.35 15.85 -7.40
CA GLN A 162 5.09 17.08 -7.17
C GLN A 162 5.57 17.14 -5.72
N PRO A 163 6.77 17.67 -5.44
CA PRO A 163 7.23 17.88 -4.09
C PRO A 163 6.33 18.90 -3.39
N LEU A 164 5.80 18.55 -2.23
CA LEU A 164 5.04 19.47 -1.38
C LEU A 164 5.95 20.51 -0.71
N LYS A 165 7.28 20.32 -0.78
CA LYS A 165 8.30 21.19 -0.18
C LYS A 165 8.12 21.37 1.33
N VAL A 166 7.58 20.35 1.98
CA VAL A 166 7.47 20.25 3.44
C VAL A 166 8.43 19.22 3.99
N PHE A 167 8.80 19.43 5.25
CA PHE A 167 9.49 18.44 6.08
C PHE A 167 8.51 18.01 7.15
N VAL A 168 8.31 16.71 7.30
CA VAL A 168 7.37 16.08 8.23
C VAL A 168 8.17 15.26 9.21
N GLU A 169 8.02 15.55 10.49
CA GLU A 169 8.63 14.76 11.55
C GLU A 169 8.03 13.34 11.57
N THR A 170 8.78 12.38 12.09
CA THR A 170 8.38 10.96 12.03
C THR A 170 7.08 10.66 12.77
N GLU A 171 6.82 11.41 13.83
CA GLU A 171 5.65 11.37 14.70
C GLU A 171 4.39 11.86 13.98
N ASP A 172 4.52 12.91 13.15
CA ASP A 172 3.41 13.53 12.42
C ASP A 172 3.06 12.78 11.13
N ALA A 173 3.93 11.87 10.67
CA ALA A 173 3.81 11.21 9.37
C ALA A 173 2.49 10.42 9.22
N PHE A 174 1.97 9.85 10.31
CA PHE A 174 0.68 9.17 10.30
C PHE A 174 -0.46 10.16 10.08
N ASP A 175 -0.53 11.21 10.90
CA ASP A 175 -1.61 12.21 10.83
C ASP A 175 -1.61 12.93 9.49
N VAL A 176 -0.43 13.24 8.94
CA VAL A 176 -0.30 13.83 7.60
C VAL A 176 -0.79 12.89 6.51
N ALA A 177 -0.55 11.58 6.62
CA ALA A 177 -1.06 10.61 5.65
C ALA A 177 -2.59 10.53 5.67
N VAL A 178 -3.20 10.54 6.87
CA VAL A 178 -4.65 10.53 7.05
C VAL A 178 -5.27 11.82 6.52
N ALA A 179 -4.74 12.98 6.93
CA ALA A 179 -5.23 14.27 6.45
C ALA A 179 -5.14 14.41 4.91
N ALA A 180 -4.07 13.88 4.30
CA ALA A 180 -3.88 13.93 2.85
C ALA A 180 -4.88 13.08 2.06
N ILE A 181 -5.37 11.97 2.63
CA ILE A 181 -6.37 11.13 1.97
C ILE A 181 -7.81 11.63 2.23
N GLU A 182 -8.06 12.29 3.37
CA GLU A 182 -9.36 12.92 3.66
C GLU A 182 -9.71 14.07 2.71
N ILE A 183 -8.71 14.76 2.17
CA ILE A 183 -8.89 15.84 1.19
C ILE A 183 -8.96 15.35 -0.27
N HIS A 184 -8.87 14.04 -0.52
CA HIS A 184 -8.79 13.45 -1.87
C HIS A 184 -10.11 13.47 -2.66
#